data_AF-A0ABD3DR17-F1
#
_entry.id   AF-A0ABD3DR17-F1
#
_cell.length_a   1.000
_cell.length_b   1.000
_cell.length_c   1.000
_cell.angle_alpha   90.00
_cell.angle_beta   90.00
_cell.angle_gamma   90.00
#
_symmetry.space_group_name_H-M   'P 1'
#
loop_
_entity.id
_entity.type
_entity.pdbx_description
1 polymer ?
#
loop_
_entity_poly.entity_id
_entity_poly.type
_entity_poly.pdbx_seq_one_letter_code
_entity_poly.pdbx_strand_id
1 'polypeptide(L)'
;MADDKEEGSSPNEAIFFVLSYLPVFELLAMSQICKSLRYAINNDILPWLKIVVDRPINWRITDEILVKIASKAKGRLQTLALINCVRITDDGLLSVVAQNPHITKLHVPSCVSLSPEGVVNAVKLLSNHNYTLKTLRINGIHNINNQQLETLRSLIINQSQHITAKILYHEHTKLSTLDHISTSHPIDVDTCPICNEVKMVFDCPQMPCQQREIISECRGCESCVPRCVECGICVQESEEALCSDTLCLECWLKLPKCNFCNKPYCSKHADRQERVSGSTVGFVCAACYLKWN
;
A
#
# COMPACT_ATOMS: atom_id res chain seq x y z
N MET A 1 -24.52 -46.86 33.77
CA MET A 1 -23.74 -45.97 32.89
C MET A 1 -23.95 -44.54 33.37
N ALA A 2 -22.87 -43.79 33.58
CA ALA A 2 -22.97 -42.34 33.73
C ALA A 2 -23.13 -41.70 32.34
N ASP A 3 -23.88 -40.61 32.28
CA ASP A 3 -24.02 -39.78 31.09
C ASP A 3 -22.94 -38.68 31.17
N ASP A 4 -21.70 -39.04 30.79
CA ASP A 4 -20.53 -38.14 30.83
C ASP A 4 -20.64 -37.03 29.77
N LYS A 5 -21.52 -36.09 30.05
CA LYS A 5 -21.53 -34.77 29.42
C LYS A 5 -20.28 -34.04 29.85
N GLU A 6 -19.27 -34.04 28.97
CA GLU A 6 -18.25 -32.99 28.97
C GLU A 6 -18.96 -31.63 28.78
N GLU A 7 -19.38 -31.00 29.89
CA GLU A 7 -19.59 -29.56 29.95
C GLU A 7 -18.23 -28.88 29.74
N GLY A 8 -17.83 -28.79 28.47
CA GLY A 8 -16.59 -28.15 28.05
C GLY A 8 -16.61 -26.70 28.51
N SER A 9 -15.90 -26.43 29.61
CA SER A 9 -15.97 -25.20 30.38
C SER A 9 -16.02 -23.96 29.49
N SER A 10 -16.99 -23.09 29.74
CA SER A 10 -17.16 -21.84 29.01
C SER A 10 -15.82 -21.08 28.95
N PRO A 11 -15.48 -20.46 27.80
CA PRO A 11 -14.21 -19.75 27.69
C PRO A 11 -14.18 -18.63 28.73
N ASN A 12 -13.11 -18.56 29.52
CA ASN A 12 -12.91 -17.50 30.51
C ASN A 12 -13.04 -16.13 29.82
N GLU A 13 -13.86 -15.23 30.37
CA GLU A 13 -14.22 -13.95 29.76
C GLU A 13 -13.00 -13.12 29.33
N ALA A 14 -11.88 -13.22 30.05
CA ALA A 14 -10.60 -12.58 29.71
C ALA A 14 -10.12 -12.91 28.27
N ILE A 15 -10.47 -14.09 27.73
CA ILE A 15 -10.04 -14.49 26.39
C ILE A 15 -10.67 -13.60 25.31
N PHE A 16 -11.92 -13.16 25.46
CA PHE A 16 -12.61 -12.36 24.45
C PHE A 16 -11.92 -11.00 24.26
N PHE A 17 -11.47 -10.39 25.35
CA PHE A 17 -10.62 -9.19 25.31
C PHE A 17 -9.33 -9.46 24.52
N VAL A 18 -8.60 -10.56 24.81
CA VAL A 18 -7.36 -10.92 24.10
C VAL A 18 -7.62 -11.15 22.60
N LEU A 19 -8.66 -11.91 22.24
CA LEU A 19 -9.00 -12.22 20.85
C LEU A 19 -9.25 -10.95 20.02
N SER A 20 -9.79 -9.89 20.61
CA SER A 20 -10.05 -8.62 19.89
C SER A 20 -8.80 -7.90 19.38
N TYR A 21 -7.61 -8.24 19.90
CA TYR A 21 -6.31 -7.70 19.45
C TYR A 21 -5.51 -8.64 18.53
N LEU A 22 -5.97 -9.88 18.32
CA LEU A 22 -5.24 -10.86 17.50
C LEU A 22 -5.50 -10.64 16.01
N PRO A 23 -4.48 -10.71 15.13
CA PRO A 23 -4.69 -10.72 13.69
C PRO A 23 -5.38 -12.02 13.22
N VAL A 24 -5.83 -12.01 11.96
CA VAL A 24 -6.65 -13.09 11.38
C VAL A 24 -5.92 -14.45 11.37
N PHE A 25 -4.59 -14.46 11.21
CA PHE A 25 -3.81 -15.70 11.25
C PHE A 25 -3.83 -16.34 12.65
N GLU A 26 -3.58 -15.55 13.69
CA GLU A 26 -3.58 -15.96 15.09
C GLU A 26 -4.98 -16.41 15.53
N LEU A 27 -6.04 -15.70 15.13
CA LEU A 27 -7.43 -16.12 15.35
C LEU A 27 -7.73 -17.48 14.70
N LEU A 28 -7.29 -17.69 13.46
CA LEU A 28 -7.47 -18.97 12.77
C LEU A 28 -6.66 -20.08 13.44
N ALA A 29 -5.41 -19.83 13.85
CA ALA A 29 -4.57 -20.79 14.56
C ALA A 29 -5.17 -21.18 15.93
N MET A 30 -5.56 -20.20 16.74
CA MET A 30 -6.21 -20.39 18.04
C MET A 30 -7.50 -21.21 17.93
N SER A 31 -8.27 -21.04 16.84
CA SER A 31 -9.47 -21.84 16.58
C SER A 31 -9.20 -23.33 16.34
N GLN A 32 -7.94 -23.73 16.08
CA GLN A 32 -7.57 -25.14 15.91
C GLN A 32 -7.09 -25.81 17.21
N ILE A 33 -6.67 -25.03 18.22
CA ILE A 33 -6.05 -25.56 19.45
C ILE A 33 -7.03 -26.37 20.30
N CYS A 34 -8.23 -25.85 20.62
CA CYS A 34 -9.19 -26.56 21.47
C CYS A 34 -10.66 -26.17 21.21
N LYS A 35 -11.59 -26.98 21.75
CA LYS A 35 -13.05 -26.75 21.66
C LYS A 35 -13.45 -25.35 22.17
N SER A 36 -12.90 -24.93 23.32
CA SER A 36 -13.27 -23.67 24.01
C SER A 36 -12.79 -22.43 23.23
N LEU A 37 -11.53 -22.39 22.78
CA LEU A 37 -11.04 -21.31 21.92
C LEU A 37 -11.82 -21.22 20.60
N ARG A 38 -12.09 -22.36 19.96
CA ARG A 38 -12.93 -22.42 18.75
C ARG A 38 -14.33 -21.86 18.99
N TYR A 39 -14.92 -22.14 20.15
CA TYR A 39 -16.22 -21.60 20.54
C TYR A 39 -16.18 -20.07 20.72
N ALA A 40 -15.23 -19.53 21.48
CA ALA A 40 -15.08 -18.08 21.67
C ALA A 40 -14.94 -17.36 20.32
N ILE A 41 -14.00 -17.82 19.49
CA ILE A 41 -13.63 -17.25 18.18
C ILE A 41 -14.76 -17.36 17.14
N ASN A 42 -15.75 -18.24 17.34
CA ASN A 42 -16.92 -18.40 16.47
C ASN A 42 -18.16 -17.62 16.94
N ASN A 43 -18.29 -17.35 18.24
CA ASN A 43 -19.48 -16.69 18.79
C ASN A 43 -19.28 -15.19 18.99
N ASP A 44 -18.06 -14.76 19.31
CA ASP A 44 -17.69 -13.34 19.31
C ASP A 44 -17.75 -12.75 17.89
N ILE A 45 -18.11 -11.48 17.83
CA ILE A 45 -18.18 -10.62 16.64
C ILE A 45 -17.06 -9.58 16.60
N LEU A 46 -16.52 -9.18 17.76
CA LEU A 46 -15.58 -8.06 17.90
C LEU A 46 -14.28 -8.26 17.09
N PRO A 47 -13.61 -9.44 17.10
CA PRO A 47 -12.41 -9.68 16.29
C PRO A 47 -12.67 -9.62 14.78
N TRP A 48 -13.94 -9.73 14.35
CA TRP A 48 -14.34 -9.77 12.94
C TRP A 48 -14.83 -8.41 12.43
N LEU A 49 -14.85 -7.35 13.25
CA LEU A 49 -15.18 -5.99 12.79
C LEU A 49 -14.05 -5.37 11.92
N LYS A 50 -12.82 -5.88 12.06
CA LYS A 50 -11.63 -5.49 11.28
C LYS A 50 -10.91 -6.74 10.79
N ILE A 51 -11.12 -7.11 9.53
CA ILE A 51 -10.39 -8.22 8.88
C ILE A 51 -9.17 -7.64 8.19
N VAL A 52 -7.98 -8.13 8.59
CA VAL A 52 -6.70 -7.83 7.91
C VAL A 52 -6.06 -9.15 7.49
N VAL A 53 -5.88 -9.32 6.19
CA VAL A 53 -5.16 -10.44 5.56
C VAL A 53 -3.89 -9.89 4.95
N ASP A 54 -2.75 -10.38 5.41
CA ASP A 54 -1.41 -9.99 4.98
C ASP A 54 -0.49 -11.23 5.03
N ARG A 55 0.81 -11.06 4.84
CA ARG A 55 1.82 -12.10 5.07
C ARG A 55 1.71 -12.62 6.51
N PRO A 56 1.83 -13.94 6.75
CA PRO A 56 2.19 -14.99 5.79
C PRO A 56 0.97 -15.71 5.16
N ILE A 57 -0.26 -15.20 5.29
CA ILE A 57 -1.48 -15.91 4.82
C ILE A 57 -2.06 -15.42 3.50
N ASN A 58 -1.71 -14.22 3.03
CA ASN A 58 -2.24 -13.58 1.81
C ASN A 58 -2.22 -14.45 0.54
N TRP A 59 -1.22 -15.32 0.36
CA TRP A 59 -1.12 -16.25 -0.79
C TRP A 59 -1.94 -17.54 -0.64
N ARG A 60 -2.55 -17.77 0.53
CA ARG A 60 -3.33 -18.97 0.86
C ARG A 60 -4.84 -18.75 0.91
N ILE A 61 -5.30 -17.53 1.21
CA ILE A 61 -6.72 -17.19 1.26
C ILE A 61 -7.28 -17.15 -0.16
N THR A 62 -8.40 -17.85 -0.38
CA THR A 62 -9.22 -17.84 -1.60
C THR A 62 -10.58 -17.21 -1.29
N ASP A 63 -11.38 -16.95 -2.30
CA ASP A 63 -12.71 -16.33 -2.16
C ASP A 63 -13.62 -17.08 -1.17
N GLU A 64 -13.64 -18.42 -1.19
CA GLU A 64 -14.48 -19.21 -0.29
C GLU A 64 -14.00 -19.13 1.17
N ILE A 65 -12.67 -19.08 1.36
CA ILE A 65 -12.06 -18.89 2.69
C ILE A 65 -12.35 -17.48 3.19
N LEU A 66 -12.22 -16.47 2.33
CA LEU A 66 -12.45 -15.07 2.67
C LEU A 66 -13.92 -14.82 3.03
N VAL A 67 -14.87 -15.29 2.21
CA VAL A 67 -16.31 -15.21 2.51
C VAL A 67 -16.65 -15.92 3.82
N LYS A 68 -16.09 -17.11 4.05
CA LYS A 68 -16.26 -17.84 5.31
C LYS A 68 -15.72 -17.06 6.51
N ILE A 69 -14.61 -16.35 6.38
CA ILE A 69 -14.09 -15.47 7.44
C ILE A 69 -15.01 -14.26 7.64
N ALA A 70 -15.38 -13.56 6.56
CA ALA A 70 -16.22 -12.36 6.61
C ALA A 70 -17.62 -12.61 7.18
N SER A 71 -18.22 -13.78 6.93
CA SER A 71 -19.53 -14.15 7.46
C SER A 71 -19.61 -14.08 9.00
N LYS A 72 -18.49 -14.27 9.70
CA LYS A 72 -18.38 -14.18 11.18
C LYS A 72 -18.67 -12.77 11.71
N ALA A 73 -18.47 -11.74 10.90
CA ALA A 73 -18.82 -10.36 11.21
C ALA A 73 -20.33 -10.09 11.17
N LYS A 74 -21.15 -11.03 10.69
CA LYS A 74 -22.63 -10.98 10.71
C LYS A 74 -23.19 -9.64 10.18
N GLY A 75 -22.66 -9.18 9.05
CA GLY A 75 -23.03 -7.93 8.39
C GLY A 75 -22.37 -6.65 8.93
N ARG A 76 -21.55 -6.75 9.98
CA ARG A 76 -20.99 -5.59 10.70
C ARG A 76 -19.50 -5.35 10.44
N LEU A 77 -18.89 -6.01 9.45
CA LEU A 77 -17.49 -5.76 9.07
C LEU A 77 -17.32 -4.28 8.70
N GLN A 78 -16.43 -3.57 9.41
CA GLN A 78 -16.21 -2.13 9.22
C GLN A 78 -14.95 -1.84 8.40
N THR A 79 -13.95 -2.72 8.49
CA THR A 79 -12.67 -2.62 7.78
C THR A 79 -12.32 -3.97 7.17
N LEU A 80 -12.16 -4.00 5.85
CA LEU A 80 -11.62 -5.12 5.09
C LEU A 80 -10.29 -4.68 4.47
N ALA A 81 -9.19 -5.32 4.87
CA ALA A 81 -7.87 -5.10 4.31
C ALA A 81 -7.28 -6.42 3.79
N LEU A 82 -7.01 -6.47 2.49
CA LEU A 82 -6.48 -7.62 1.76
C LEU A 82 -5.18 -7.17 1.07
N ILE A 83 -4.05 -7.44 1.71
CA ILE A 83 -2.75 -6.97 1.26
C ILE A 83 -2.12 -8.04 0.37
N ASN A 84 -1.87 -7.71 -0.90
CA ASN A 84 -1.23 -8.61 -1.87
C ASN A 84 -1.89 -10.00 -1.92
N CYS A 85 -3.23 -10.05 -1.88
CA CYS A 85 -4.01 -11.29 -1.82
C CYS A 85 -4.32 -11.80 -3.24
N VAL A 86 -3.29 -12.27 -3.94
CA VAL A 86 -3.29 -12.65 -5.37
C VAL A 86 -4.23 -13.81 -5.78
N ARG A 87 -5.04 -14.32 -4.86
CA ARG A 87 -6.01 -15.41 -5.09
C ARG A 87 -7.46 -15.00 -4.75
N ILE A 88 -7.69 -13.69 -4.54
CA ILE A 88 -9.02 -13.12 -4.38
C ILE A 88 -9.46 -12.52 -5.71
N THR A 89 -10.68 -12.84 -6.13
CA THR A 89 -11.29 -12.35 -7.38
C THR A 89 -12.39 -11.33 -7.11
N ASP A 90 -12.88 -10.70 -8.18
CA ASP A 90 -14.00 -9.76 -8.11
C ASP A 90 -15.26 -10.40 -7.49
N ASP A 91 -15.54 -11.66 -7.80
CA ASP A 91 -16.69 -12.40 -7.26
C ASP A 91 -16.57 -12.60 -5.73
N GLY A 92 -15.38 -12.91 -5.23
CA GLY A 92 -15.11 -13.03 -3.80
C GLY A 92 -15.22 -11.69 -3.07
N LEU A 93 -14.65 -10.63 -3.65
CA LEU A 93 -14.77 -9.27 -3.11
C LEU A 93 -16.23 -8.81 -3.05
N LEU A 94 -16.96 -8.95 -4.17
CA LEU A 94 -18.39 -8.59 -4.25
C LEU A 94 -19.23 -9.43 -3.27
N SER A 95 -18.94 -10.73 -3.12
CA SER A 95 -19.63 -11.61 -2.17
C SER A 95 -19.44 -11.17 -0.70
N VAL A 96 -18.23 -10.74 -0.33
CA VAL A 96 -17.95 -10.21 1.03
C VAL A 96 -18.67 -8.89 1.27
N VAL A 97 -18.64 -7.99 0.28
CA VAL A 97 -19.24 -6.66 0.34
C VAL A 97 -20.77 -6.75 0.40
N ALA A 98 -21.39 -7.59 -0.43
CA ALA A 98 -22.84 -7.85 -0.38
C ALA A 98 -23.31 -8.37 0.97
N GLN A 99 -22.48 -9.16 1.65
CA GLN A 99 -22.75 -9.67 3.00
C GLN A 99 -22.47 -8.65 4.12
N ASN A 100 -21.75 -7.56 3.84
CA ASN A 100 -21.30 -6.59 4.84
C ASN A 100 -21.44 -5.13 4.34
N PRO A 101 -22.66 -4.59 4.30
CA PRO A 101 -22.91 -3.23 3.81
C PRO A 101 -22.34 -2.10 4.71
N HIS A 102 -21.74 -2.44 5.86
CA HIS A 102 -21.21 -1.48 6.83
C HIS A 102 -19.69 -1.20 6.68
N ILE A 103 -19.05 -1.71 5.61
CA ILE A 103 -17.60 -1.48 5.38
C ILE A 103 -17.34 -0.01 5.10
N THR A 104 -16.60 0.65 5.99
CA THR A 104 -16.17 2.05 5.85
C THR A 104 -14.69 2.18 5.47
N LYS A 105 -13.92 1.08 5.51
CA LYS A 105 -12.57 1.00 4.96
C LYS A 105 -12.40 -0.26 4.10
N LEU A 106 -12.11 -0.08 2.81
CA LEU A 106 -11.87 -1.18 1.86
C LEU A 106 -10.47 -1.03 1.26
N HIS A 107 -9.54 -1.90 1.65
CA HIS A 107 -8.15 -1.86 1.22
C HIS A 107 -7.82 -3.18 0.51
N VAL A 108 -7.44 -3.10 -0.76
CA VAL A 108 -7.10 -4.25 -1.61
C VAL A 108 -5.78 -4.05 -2.40
N PRO A 109 -4.72 -3.48 -1.79
CA PRO A 109 -3.49 -3.14 -2.51
C PRO A 109 -2.75 -4.39 -3.03
N SER A 110 -2.23 -4.31 -4.25
CA SER A 110 -1.55 -5.40 -4.97
C SER A 110 -2.38 -6.70 -5.12
N CYS A 111 -3.70 -6.64 -5.02
CA CYS A 111 -4.58 -7.76 -5.37
C CYS A 111 -4.75 -7.88 -6.89
N VAL A 112 -3.71 -8.37 -7.57
CA VAL A 112 -3.59 -8.39 -9.05
C VAL A 112 -4.66 -9.21 -9.79
N SER A 113 -5.49 -9.97 -9.08
CA SER A 113 -6.62 -10.74 -9.62
C SER A 113 -7.98 -10.03 -9.50
N LEU A 114 -7.99 -8.78 -9.00
CA LEU A 114 -9.15 -7.88 -9.07
C LEU A 114 -9.08 -7.02 -10.33
N SER A 115 -10.22 -6.76 -10.96
CA SER A 115 -10.34 -5.79 -12.05
C SER A 115 -10.71 -4.39 -11.53
N PRO A 116 -10.38 -3.32 -12.28
CA PRO A 116 -10.91 -1.99 -12.02
C PRO A 116 -12.44 -1.96 -11.95
N GLU A 117 -13.12 -2.72 -12.81
CA GLU A 117 -14.57 -2.90 -12.84
C GLU A 117 -15.10 -3.53 -11.54
N GLY A 118 -14.48 -4.59 -11.04
CA GLY A 118 -14.86 -5.26 -9.79
C GLY A 118 -14.73 -4.35 -8.57
N VAL A 119 -13.62 -3.60 -8.49
CA VAL A 119 -13.41 -2.55 -7.47
C VAL A 119 -14.49 -1.48 -7.54
N VAL A 120 -14.78 -0.94 -8.73
CA VAL A 120 -15.82 0.08 -8.94
C VAL A 120 -17.20 -0.46 -8.55
N ASN A 121 -17.50 -1.72 -8.87
CA ASN A 121 -18.78 -2.35 -8.51
C ASN A 121 -18.90 -2.61 -7.01
N ALA A 122 -17.81 -3.00 -6.33
CA ALA A 122 -17.77 -3.13 -4.87
C ALA A 122 -18.01 -1.79 -4.16
N VAL A 123 -17.39 -0.70 -4.64
CA VAL A 123 -17.59 0.65 -4.08
C VAL A 123 -19.01 1.16 -4.34
N LYS A 124 -19.58 0.95 -5.52
CA LYS A 124 -21.01 1.23 -5.81
C LYS A 124 -21.93 0.47 -4.86
N LEU A 125 -21.66 -0.82 -4.62
CA LEU A 125 -22.50 -1.67 -3.77
C LEU A 125 -22.52 -1.15 -2.32
N LEU A 126 -21.37 -0.77 -1.74
CA LEU A 126 -21.31 -0.11 -0.43
C LEU A 126 -22.07 1.22 -0.40
N SER A 127 -21.90 2.04 -1.44
CA SER A 127 -22.51 3.38 -1.54
C SER A 127 -24.04 3.37 -1.49
N ASN A 128 -24.67 2.24 -1.86
CA ASN A 128 -26.14 2.09 -1.85
C ASN A 128 -26.76 1.99 -0.44
N HIS A 129 -25.97 1.78 0.62
CA HIS A 129 -26.48 1.37 1.94
C HIS A 129 -26.50 2.48 3.01
N ASN A 130 -26.43 3.76 2.62
CA ASN A 130 -26.30 4.93 3.52
C ASN A 130 -25.01 4.95 4.37
N TYR A 131 -24.12 3.95 4.26
CA TYR A 131 -22.81 3.94 4.89
C TYR A 131 -21.75 4.43 3.91
N THR A 132 -21.13 5.56 4.24
CA THR A 132 -20.10 6.17 3.40
C THR A 132 -18.78 5.43 3.55
N LEU A 133 -18.26 4.89 2.44
CA LEU A 133 -16.89 4.38 2.36
C LEU A 133 -15.92 5.55 2.59
N LYS A 134 -15.17 5.53 3.69
CA LYS A 134 -14.30 6.65 4.12
C LYS A 134 -12.91 6.57 3.50
N THR A 135 -12.39 5.36 3.30
CA THR A 135 -11.08 5.13 2.68
C THR A 135 -11.10 3.90 1.79
N LEU A 136 -10.67 4.08 0.54
CA LEU A 136 -10.34 3.05 -0.43
C LEU A 136 -8.81 2.97 -0.56
N ARG A 137 -8.25 1.76 -0.71
CA ARG A 137 -6.82 1.57 -1.06
C ARG A 137 -6.70 0.52 -2.15
N ILE A 138 -6.14 0.91 -3.29
CA ILE A 138 -6.15 0.16 -4.55
C ILE A 138 -4.80 0.25 -5.29
N ASN A 139 -3.74 0.75 -4.64
CA ASN A 139 -2.42 0.81 -5.25
C ASN A 139 -1.96 -0.59 -5.73
N GLY A 140 -1.43 -0.67 -6.95
CA GLY A 140 -1.00 -1.95 -7.53
C GLY A 140 -2.11 -2.83 -8.09
N ILE A 141 -3.36 -2.37 -8.16
CA ILE A 141 -4.35 -2.90 -9.12
C ILE A 141 -4.05 -2.26 -10.49
N HIS A 142 -3.99 -3.09 -11.52
CA HIS A 142 -3.55 -2.68 -12.86
C HIS A 142 -4.69 -2.07 -13.68
N ASN A 143 -4.33 -1.25 -14.68
CA ASN A 143 -5.21 -0.73 -15.73
C ASN A 143 -6.42 0.12 -15.26
N ILE A 144 -6.41 0.63 -14.03
CA ILE A 144 -7.39 1.64 -13.59
C ILE A 144 -7.21 2.90 -14.45
N ASN A 145 -8.28 3.37 -15.09
CA ASN A 145 -8.27 4.57 -15.92
C ASN A 145 -8.87 5.79 -15.19
N ASN A 146 -8.65 6.98 -15.77
CA ASN A 146 -9.08 8.25 -15.16
C ASN A 146 -10.61 8.37 -15.01
N GLN A 147 -11.42 7.76 -15.89
CA GLN A 147 -12.88 7.76 -15.76
C GLN A 147 -13.35 6.89 -14.58
N GLN A 148 -12.70 5.74 -14.36
CA GLN A 148 -12.95 4.89 -13.19
C GLN A 148 -12.51 5.60 -11.90
N LEU A 149 -11.37 6.29 -11.91
CA LEU A 149 -10.92 7.10 -10.76
C LEU A 149 -11.92 8.20 -10.40
N GLU A 150 -12.43 8.97 -11.36
CA GLU A 150 -13.46 9.99 -11.10
C GLU A 150 -14.79 9.37 -10.64
N THR A 151 -15.14 8.18 -11.14
CA THR A 151 -16.28 7.41 -10.64
C THR A 151 -16.11 7.09 -9.15
N LEU A 152 -14.95 6.54 -8.75
CA LEU A 152 -14.63 6.24 -7.35
C LEU A 152 -14.61 7.50 -6.47
N ARG A 153 -14.07 8.61 -6.98
CA ARG A 153 -14.07 9.92 -6.31
C ARG A 153 -15.49 10.41 -6.03
N SER A 154 -16.38 10.38 -7.01
CA SER A 154 -17.77 10.81 -6.83
C SER A 154 -18.53 9.98 -5.78
N LEU A 155 -18.23 8.68 -5.67
CA LEU A 155 -18.86 7.78 -4.68
C LEU A 155 -18.33 8.00 -3.25
N ILE A 156 -17.07 8.43 -3.09
CA ILE A 156 -16.38 8.52 -1.80
C ILE A 156 -16.34 9.96 -1.24
N ILE A 157 -16.04 10.95 -2.08
CA ILE A 157 -15.64 12.31 -1.65
C ILE A 157 -16.86 13.24 -1.44
N ASN A 158 -18.03 12.87 -1.95
CA ASN A 158 -19.30 13.64 -1.93
C ASN A 158 -19.83 14.07 -0.54
N GLN A 159 -19.10 13.83 0.55
CA GLN A 159 -19.51 14.13 1.93
C GLN A 159 -18.42 14.78 2.81
N SER A 160 -17.24 15.12 2.27
CA SER A 160 -16.13 15.68 3.07
C SER A 160 -15.51 16.93 2.44
N GLN A 161 -15.41 18.02 3.21
CA GLN A 161 -14.72 19.25 2.80
C GLN A 161 -13.24 18.98 2.50
N HIS A 162 -12.71 19.62 1.46
CA HIS A 162 -11.37 19.35 0.94
C HIS A 162 -10.26 19.79 1.91
N ILE A 163 -9.72 18.82 2.66
CA ILE A 163 -8.32 18.84 3.08
C ILE A 163 -7.60 17.80 2.25
N THR A 164 -6.97 18.24 1.15
CA THR A 164 -6.02 17.44 0.37
C THR A 164 -4.73 17.26 1.18
N ALA A 165 -4.79 16.37 2.17
CA ALA A 165 -3.62 15.95 2.92
C ALA A 165 -2.57 15.41 1.94
N LYS A 166 -1.34 15.92 2.04
CA LYS A 166 -0.23 15.52 1.17
C LYS A 166 0.08 14.03 1.37
N ILE A 167 0.59 13.37 0.33
CA ILE A 167 1.07 11.98 0.42
C ILE A 167 2.58 12.00 0.25
N LEU A 168 3.32 11.85 1.35
CA LEU A 168 4.78 11.91 1.34
C LEU A 168 5.40 10.52 1.20
N TYR A 169 6.29 10.36 0.23
CA TYR A 169 6.88 9.07 -0.15
C TYR A 169 7.61 8.36 1.00
N HIS A 170 8.34 9.10 1.83
CA HIS A 170 9.10 8.54 2.95
C HIS A 170 8.24 8.17 4.16
N GLU A 171 7.05 8.76 4.29
CA GLU A 171 6.07 8.30 5.27
C GLU A 171 5.49 6.99 4.76
N HIS A 172 5.02 6.97 3.50
CA HIS A 172 4.41 5.80 2.87
C HIS A 172 5.31 4.55 2.88
N THR A 173 6.62 4.70 2.73
CA THR A 173 7.58 3.57 2.73
C THR A 173 7.98 3.09 4.13
N LYS A 174 7.59 3.80 5.19
CA LYS A 174 7.92 3.47 6.60
C LYS A 174 6.71 3.01 7.44
N LEU A 175 5.48 3.13 6.92
CA LEU A 175 4.26 2.66 7.60
C LEU A 175 4.19 1.14 7.64
N SER A 176 3.71 0.57 8.76
CA SER A 176 3.27 -0.83 8.75
C SER A 176 1.90 -0.97 8.08
N THR A 177 1.50 -2.19 7.75
CA THR A 177 0.14 -2.52 7.29
C THR A 177 -0.94 -1.94 8.21
N LEU A 178 -0.75 -1.97 9.52
CA LEU A 178 -1.72 -1.43 10.48
C LEU A 178 -1.81 0.10 10.44
N ASP A 179 -0.70 0.78 10.14
CA ASP A 179 -0.64 2.24 10.05
C ASP A 179 -1.23 2.73 8.71
N HIS A 180 -0.92 2.05 7.60
CA HIS A 180 -1.59 2.26 6.31
C HIS A 180 -3.11 2.18 6.44
N ILE A 181 -3.63 1.14 7.10
CA ILE A 181 -5.06 0.95 7.38
C ILE A 181 -5.63 2.08 8.25
N SER A 182 -4.79 2.75 9.04
CA SER A 182 -5.18 3.83 9.95
C SER A 182 -5.20 5.21 9.29
N THR A 183 -4.46 5.42 8.19
CA THR A 183 -4.45 6.69 7.43
C THR A 183 -5.84 7.15 6.98
N SER A 184 -5.99 8.47 6.77
CA SER A 184 -7.28 9.14 6.57
C SER A 184 -7.55 9.62 5.14
N HIS A 185 -6.60 9.56 4.21
CA HIS A 185 -6.84 9.97 2.82
C HIS A 185 -7.91 9.06 2.17
N PRO A 186 -8.91 9.61 1.44
CA PRO A 186 -10.02 8.80 0.94
C PRO A 186 -9.65 7.78 -0.13
N ILE A 187 -8.61 8.06 -0.94
CA ILE A 187 -8.04 7.16 -1.96
C ILE A 187 -6.51 7.34 -1.92
N ASP A 188 -5.74 6.29 -2.20
CA ASP A 188 -4.26 6.29 -2.33
C ASP A 188 -3.74 6.68 -3.72
N VAL A 189 -4.52 6.41 -4.77
CA VAL A 189 -4.16 6.68 -6.16
C VAL A 189 -4.75 7.98 -6.71
N ASP A 190 -4.03 8.56 -7.66
CA ASP A 190 -4.36 9.79 -8.37
C ASP A 190 -3.80 9.71 -9.80
N THR A 191 -4.26 10.58 -10.70
CA THR A 191 -3.69 10.77 -12.03
C THR A 191 -2.30 11.39 -11.88
N CYS A 192 -1.25 10.72 -12.35
CA CYS A 192 0.09 11.28 -12.35
C CYS A 192 0.19 12.43 -13.37
N PRO A 193 0.54 13.67 -12.97
CA PRO A 193 0.53 14.82 -13.89
C PRO A 193 1.64 14.78 -14.96
N ILE A 194 2.55 13.80 -14.90
CA ILE A 194 3.67 13.63 -15.84
C ILE A 194 3.37 12.57 -16.91
N CYS A 195 2.68 11.48 -16.55
CA CYS A 195 2.39 10.36 -17.46
C CYS A 195 0.90 10.05 -17.66
N ASN A 196 -0.01 10.78 -17.01
CA ASN A 196 -1.46 10.64 -17.08
C ASN A 196 -2.05 9.29 -16.62
N GLU A 197 -1.21 8.37 -16.13
CA GLU A 197 -1.59 7.08 -15.53
C GLU A 197 -2.13 7.24 -14.11
N VAL A 198 -3.10 6.40 -13.73
CA VAL A 198 -3.60 6.32 -12.34
C VAL A 198 -2.64 5.47 -11.50
N LYS A 199 -1.94 6.10 -10.56
CA LYS A 199 -0.92 5.47 -9.69
C LYS A 199 -0.94 6.13 -8.32
N MET A 200 -0.17 5.63 -7.34
CA MET A 200 0.15 6.46 -6.17
C MET A 200 0.93 7.69 -6.63
N VAL A 201 0.48 8.88 -6.26
CA VAL A 201 1.13 10.15 -6.59
C VAL A 201 1.61 10.78 -5.31
N PHE A 202 2.91 11.10 -5.27
CA PHE A 202 3.57 11.64 -4.10
C PHE A 202 3.86 13.13 -4.26
N ASP A 203 3.72 13.86 -3.17
CA ASP A 203 4.10 15.26 -3.05
C ASP A 203 5.54 15.38 -2.53
N CYS A 204 6.27 16.43 -2.95
CA CYS A 204 7.63 16.66 -2.46
C CYS A 204 7.60 17.40 -1.10
N PRO A 205 8.24 16.90 -0.03
CA PRO A 205 8.26 17.59 1.27
C PRO A 205 9.12 18.87 1.30
N GLN A 206 9.96 19.11 0.29
CA GLN A 206 10.82 20.30 0.22
C GLN A 206 10.03 21.56 -0.17
N MET A 207 9.97 22.54 0.74
CA MET A 207 9.17 23.77 0.59
C MET A 207 9.34 24.53 -0.75
N PRO A 208 10.55 24.75 -1.30
CA PRO A 208 10.72 25.32 -2.65
C PRO A 208 9.95 24.58 -3.77
N CYS A 209 9.83 23.26 -3.71
CA CYS A 209 9.05 22.45 -4.66
C CYS A 209 7.53 22.60 -4.50
N GLN A 210 7.08 23.32 -3.46
CA GLN A 210 5.67 23.64 -3.17
C GLN A 210 5.35 25.12 -3.42
N GLN A 211 6.35 25.95 -3.76
CA GLN A 211 6.23 27.41 -3.92
C GLN A 211 6.59 27.92 -5.32
N ARG A 212 7.25 27.11 -6.17
CA ARG A 212 7.39 27.44 -7.59
C ARG A 212 6.03 27.38 -8.27
N GLU A 213 5.68 28.43 -9.00
CA GLU A 213 4.43 28.51 -9.78
C GLU A 213 4.36 27.43 -10.90
N ILE A 214 5.51 26.86 -11.26
CA ILE A 214 5.64 25.59 -12.01
C ILE A 214 5.41 24.41 -11.03
N ILE A 215 4.16 24.21 -10.61
CA ILE A 215 3.76 23.26 -9.57
C ILE A 215 3.86 21.77 -10.02
N SER A 216 4.00 21.51 -11.32
CA SER A 216 3.85 20.18 -11.94
C SER A 216 5.08 19.26 -11.86
N GLU A 217 6.31 19.77 -11.83
CA GLU A 217 7.53 18.95 -12.03
C GLU A 217 7.82 17.96 -10.89
N CYS A 218 7.49 18.30 -9.64
CA CYS A 218 7.92 17.55 -8.45
C CYS A 218 6.83 16.66 -7.83
N ARG A 219 5.59 16.79 -8.31
CA ARG A 219 4.44 15.95 -7.93
C ARG A 219 4.29 14.83 -8.96
N GLY A 220 4.24 13.59 -8.51
CA GLY A 220 4.19 12.46 -9.45
C GLY A 220 4.38 11.11 -8.78
N CYS A 221 4.09 10.06 -9.55
CA CYS A 221 4.30 8.68 -9.12
C CYS A 221 5.79 8.31 -9.07
N GLU A 222 6.09 7.22 -8.39
CA GLU A 222 7.45 6.64 -8.24
C GLU A 222 8.16 6.40 -9.58
N SER A 223 7.42 6.10 -10.65
CA SER A 223 7.99 5.88 -11.99
C SER A 223 8.43 7.17 -12.69
N CYS A 224 7.89 8.33 -12.29
CA CYS A 224 8.09 9.60 -12.99
C CYS A 224 8.92 10.61 -12.19
N VAL A 225 8.94 10.51 -10.86
CA VAL A 225 9.74 11.38 -9.99
C VAL A 225 10.56 10.51 -9.04
N PRO A 226 11.86 10.29 -9.30
CA PRO A 226 12.78 9.64 -8.37
C PRO A 226 12.83 10.37 -7.02
N ARG A 227 12.86 9.64 -5.91
CA ARG A 227 12.83 10.21 -4.55
C ARG A 227 13.79 9.49 -3.60
N CYS A 228 14.39 10.27 -2.70
CA CYS A 228 15.07 9.79 -1.49
C CYS A 228 14.03 8.96 -0.67
N VAL A 229 14.22 7.65 -0.44
CA VAL A 229 13.27 6.80 0.34
C VAL A 229 13.11 7.30 1.77
N GLU A 230 14.20 7.77 2.38
CA GLU A 230 14.19 8.10 3.79
C GLU A 230 13.60 9.48 4.13
N CYS A 231 13.69 10.45 3.21
CA CYS A 231 13.18 11.82 3.42
C CYS A 231 12.22 12.34 2.32
N GLY A 232 11.93 11.56 1.28
CA GLY A 232 10.86 11.78 0.29
C GLY A 232 11.11 12.90 -0.73
N ILE A 233 12.20 13.66 -0.56
CA ILE A 233 12.61 14.74 -1.47
C ILE A 233 12.90 14.16 -2.85
N CYS A 234 12.44 14.84 -3.90
CA CYS A 234 12.72 14.47 -5.28
C CYS A 234 14.22 14.62 -5.62
N VAL A 235 14.73 13.68 -6.41
CA VAL A 235 16.11 13.68 -6.91
C VAL A 235 16.07 14.09 -8.37
N GLN A 236 16.69 15.23 -8.69
CA GLN A 236 16.98 15.61 -10.06
C GLN A 236 18.28 14.91 -10.47
N GLU A 237 18.28 14.17 -11.58
CA GLU A 237 19.25 14.42 -12.66
C GLU A 237 18.85 13.72 -13.97
N SER A 238 19.63 14.00 -15.02
CA SER A 238 19.51 13.38 -16.34
C SER A 238 19.56 11.85 -16.28
N GLU A 239 19.01 11.22 -17.31
CA GLU A 239 18.72 9.78 -17.45
C GLU A 239 19.50 8.87 -16.49
N GLU A 240 18.83 8.58 -15.37
CA GLU A 240 18.93 7.32 -14.63
C GLU A 240 20.04 7.25 -13.55
N ALA A 241 19.91 8.10 -12.53
CA ALA A 241 20.74 8.13 -11.32
C ALA A 241 20.03 7.60 -10.05
N LEU A 242 20.35 6.36 -9.66
CA LEU A 242 20.35 5.78 -8.30
C LEU A 242 21.54 4.79 -8.28
N CYS A 243 22.26 4.49 -7.19
CA CYS A 243 21.89 4.58 -5.77
C CYS A 243 23.13 4.64 -4.85
N SER A 244 22.87 4.55 -3.54
CA SER A 244 23.69 3.78 -2.58
C SER A 244 22.76 3.02 -1.61
N ASP A 245 21.55 2.70 -2.11
CA ASP A 245 20.45 1.92 -1.51
C ASP A 245 19.26 2.65 -0.83
N THR A 246 18.92 3.82 -1.39
CA THR A 246 17.62 4.57 -1.26
C THR A 246 17.43 5.37 0.05
N LEU A 247 17.69 6.69 0.02
CA LEU A 247 18.76 7.26 0.88
C LEU A 247 18.38 8.43 1.83
N CYS A 248 19.01 8.62 3.01
CA CYS A 248 19.24 9.94 3.67
C CYS A 248 20.49 10.01 4.59
N LEU A 249 20.90 11.24 4.95
CA LEU A 249 22.31 11.75 4.85
C LEU A 249 22.89 11.66 3.41
N GLU A 250 22.26 10.84 2.58
CA GLU A 250 22.87 10.07 1.52
C GLU A 250 22.18 10.27 0.17
N CYS A 251 21.60 11.42 -0.18
CA CYS A 251 21.09 11.54 -1.55
C CYS A 251 22.17 11.53 -2.71
N TRP A 252 23.48 11.17 -2.65
CA TRP A 252 24.50 11.07 -1.57
C TRP A 252 25.62 12.04 -1.88
N LEU A 253 25.62 13.18 -1.17
CA LEU A 253 26.33 14.38 -1.63
C LEU A 253 25.89 14.81 -3.06
N LYS A 254 24.78 14.22 -3.54
CA LYS A 254 24.13 14.33 -4.84
C LYS A 254 25.08 14.24 -6.05
N LEU A 255 25.21 13.00 -6.56
CA LEU A 255 25.48 12.68 -7.98
C LEU A 255 27.01 12.70 -8.37
N PRO A 256 27.45 12.53 -9.65
CA PRO A 256 28.66 11.75 -10.00
C PRO A 256 30.07 12.20 -9.53
N LYS A 257 31.01 11.23 -9.59
CA LYS A 257 31.89 10.82 -8.46
C LYS A 257 32.93 9.72 -8.92
N CYS A 258 34.22 9.68 -8.53
CA CYS A 258 35.40 9.72 -9.46
C CYS A 258 36.43 8.54 -9.40
N ASN A 259 37.05 8.16 -10.54
CA ASN A 259 37.92 6.96 -10.71
C ASN A 259 39.28 6.84 -9.97
N PHE A 260 39.98 7.89 -9.48
CA PHE A 260 41.17 7.69 -8.61
C PHE A 260 41.04 8.33 -7.21
N CYS A 261 40.20 9.34 -7.01
CA CYS A 261 39.94 9.92 -5.68
C CYS A 261 38.69 9.33 -4.98
N ASN A 262 38.16 8.23 -5.55
CA ASN A 262 37.08 7.39 -5.01
C ASN A 262 35.84 8.14 -4.51
N LYS A 263 35.36 9.08 -5.33
CA LYS A 263 34.10 9.77 -5.09
C LYS A 263 32.89 8.88 -5.55
N PRO A 264 31.65 9.14 -5.04
CA PRO A 264 29.81 8.48 -5.61
C PRO A 264 29.18 7.98 -6.97
N TYR A 265 29.78 7.23 -7.91
CA TYR A 265 29.25 7.17 -9.31
C TYR A 265 27.78 6.69 -9.47
N CYS A 266 27.03 7.20 -10.48
CA CYS A 266 25.63 6.81 -10.77
C CYS A 266 25.50 5.95 -12.05
N SER A 267 24.70 4.88 -12.02
CA SER A 267 24.98 3.70 -12.85
C SER A 267 23.78 3.02 -13.51
N LYS A 268 22.94 3.79 -14.22
CA LYS A 268 22.53 3.37 -15.58
C LYS A 268 23.33 4.10 -16.67
N HIS A 269 24.00 5.21 -16.32
CA HIS A 269 25.16 5.79 -17.04
C HIS A 269 26.45 4.94 -16.98
N ALA A 270 26.39 3.62 -16.75
CA ALA A 270 27.57 2.76 -16.79
C ALA A 270 27.99 2.43 -18.23
N ASP A 271 27.02 2.32 -19.14
CA ASP A 271 27.19 1.63 -20.42
C ASP A 271 27.54 2.56 -21.60
N ARG A 272 27.89 3.83 -21.33
CA ARG A 272 28.12 4.87 -22.36
C ARG A 272 29.30 5.82 -22.05
N GLN A 273 30.52 5.31 -22.17
CA GLN A 273 31.53 6.04 -22.96
C GLN A 273 31.51 5.46 -24.38
N GLU A 274 31.84 6.23 -25.42
CA GLU A 274 33.20 6.59 -25.83
C GLU A 274 33.16 7.74 -26.89
N ARG A 275 34.24 8.41 -27.32
CA ARG A 275 35.63 7.95 -27.55
C ARG A 275 36.73 8.93 -27.17
N VAL A 276 37.85 8.32 -26.79
CA VAL A 276 39.19 8.90 -26.83
C VAL A 276 39.66 9.01 -28.29
N SER A 277 39.52 10.20 -28.88
CA SER A 277 40.34 10.67 -30.02
C SER A 277 40.77 12.11 -29.77
N GLY A 278 41.39 12.36 -28.61
CA GLY A 278 41.85 13.69 -28.19
C GLY A 278 42.02 13.89 -26.68
N SER A 279 41.36 13.08 -25.83
CA SER A 279 41.50 13.09 -24.36
C SER A 279 41.08 11.74 -23.79
N THR A 280 41.78 11.21 -22.77
CA THR A 280 41.79 9.78 -22.40
C THR A 280 40.67 9.27 -21.49
N VAL A 281 40.66 7.93 -21.35
CA VAL A 281 39.69 6.99 -20.75
C VAL A 281 38.97 7.44 -19.48
N GLY A 282 37.67 7.12 -19.43
CA GLY A 282 36.84 7.05 -18.24
C GLY A 282 36.36 8.41 -17.73
N PHE A 283 35.39 8.40 -16.82
CA PHE A 283 35.19 9.53 -15.91
C PHE A 283 36.22 9.44 -14.75
N VAL A 284 37.48 9.49 -15.16
CA VAL A 284 38.54 10.04 -14.35
C VAL A 284 38.21 11.52 -14.16
N CYS A 285 37.66 11.91 -13.00
CA CYS A 285 37.54 13.33 -12.69
C CYS A 285 38.93 13.97 -12.79
N ALA A 286 39.03 15.14 -13.41
CA ALA A 286 40.28 15.66 -13.97
C ALA A 286 41.50 15.67 -13.01
N ALA A 287 41.27 15.85 -11.71
CA ALA A 287 42.29 15.77 -10.65
C ALA A 287 43.09 14.45 -10.62
N CYS A 288 42.54 13.39 -11.22
CA CYS A 288 43.09 12.04 -11.21
C CYS A 288 43.80 11.67 -12.53
N TYR A 289 43.53 12.44 -13.59
CA TYR A 289 44.11 12.30 -14.93
C TYR A 289 45.52 12.89 -14.98
N LEU A 290 45.73 14.01 -14.29
CA LEU A 290 46.98 14.82 -14.17
C LEU A 290 48.12 14.14 -13.37
N LYS A 291 48.10 12.82 -13.18
CA LYS A 291 49.10 12.07 -12.41
C LYS A 291 49.63 10.79 -13.07
N TRP A 292 48.95 10.28 -14.10
CA TRP A 292 49.22 8.98 -14.73
C TRP A 292 49.23 9.04 -16.27
N ASN A 293 49.07 10.24 -16.85
CA ASN A 293 49.60 10.64 -18.15
C ASN A 293 50.63 11.76 -17.91
#